data_AF-A0A1M3H7H5-F1
#
_entry.id   AF-A0A1M3H7H5-F1
#
_cell.length_a   1.000
_cell.length_b   1.000
_cell.length_c   1.000
_cell.angle_alpha   90.00
_cell.angle_beta   90.00
_cell.angle_gamma   90.00
#
_symmetry.space_group_name_H-M   'P 1'
#
loop_
_entity.id
_entity.type
_entity.pdbx_description
1 polymer ?
#
loop_
_entity_poly.entity_id
_entity_poly.type
_entity_poly.pdbx_seq_one_letter_code
_entity_poly.pdbx_strand_id
1 'polypeptide(L)' 'MHAINKNVLYAMTLLVLACLLHNCTPVKPYQRAYLNDAAMRPGSTGIEKFDTNVHSIREGASGGGNGKTSGGCGCN' A
#
# COMPACT_ATOMS: atom_id res chain seq x y z
N MET A 1 -10.64 -38.40 -9.81
CA MET A 1 -9.93 -37.24 -9.24
C MET A 1 -8.60 -37.11 -9.99
N HIS A 2 -8.46 -36.15 -10.90
CA HIS A 2 -7.26 -36.02 -11.72
C HIS A 2 -6.07 -35.60 -10.84
N ALA A 3 -5.07 -36.47 -10.71
CA ALA A 3 -3.82 -36.15 -10.04
C ALA A 3 -3.05 -35.14 -10.91
N ILE A 4 -3.08 -33.87 -10.53
CA ILE A 4 -2.32 -32.81 -11.21
C ILE A 4 -0.84 -33.01 -10.90
N ASN A 5 -0.02 -33.12 -11.94
CA ASN A 5 1.43 -33.29 -11.82
C ASN A 5 2.06 -32.04 -11.16
N LYS A 6 2.98 -32.23 -10.21
CA LYS A 6 3.71 -31.15 -9.53
C LYS A 6 4.41 -30.21 -10.52
N ASN A 7 4.90 -30.72 -11.65
CA ASN A 7 5.53 -29.91 -12.69
C ASN A 7 4.52 -28.99 -13.42
N VAL A 8 3.29 -29.47 -13.61
CA VAL A 8 2.20 -28.65 -14.18
C VAL A 8 1.79 -27.57 -13.18
N LEU A 9 1.73 -27.90 -11.88
CA LEU A 9 1.48 -26.92 -10.83
C LEU A 9 2.56 -25.83 -10.79
N TYR A 10 3.85 -26.20 -10.87
CA TYR A 10 4.96 -25.24 -10.91
C TYR A 10 4.90 -24.35 -12.16
N ALA A 11 4.61 -24.92 -13.34
CA ALA A 11 4.45 -24.16 -14.57
C ALA A 11 3.32 -23.12 -14.47
N MET A 12 2.18 -23.49 -13.87
CA MET A 12 1.06 -22.58 -13.66
C MET A 12 1.42 -21.45 -12.68
N THR A 13 2.12 -21.75 -11.58
CA THR A 13 2.57 -20.72 -10.64
C THR A 13 3.56 -19.74 -11.27
N LEU A 14 4.48 -20.22 -12.10
CA LEU A 14 5.45 -19.36 -12.80
C LEU A 14 4.75 -18.47 -13.84
N LEU A 15 3.76 -19.03 -14.55
CA LEU A 15 2.96 -18.26 -15.52
C LEU A 15 2.21 -17.12 -14.85
N VAL A 16 1.55 -17.38 -13.72
CA VAL A 16 0.84 -16.35 -12.95
C VAL A 16 1.80 -15.26 -12.47
N LEU A 17 2.98 -15.63 -11.99
CA LEU A 17 3.97 -14.67 -11.51
C LEU A 17 4.49 -13.76 -12.63
N ALA A 18 4.73 -14.33 -13.83
CA ALA A 18 5.10 -13.56 -15.02
C ALA A 18 4.01 -12.54 -15.40
N CYS A 19 2.73 -12.91 -15.22
CA CYS A 19 1.62 -12.02 -15.49
C CYS A 19 1.49 -10.84 -14.49
N LEU A 20 2.09 -10.90 -13.31
CA LEU A 20 1.99 -9.77 -12.37
C LEU A 20 2.94 -8.61 -12.74
N LEU A 21 4.00 -8.90 -13.50
CA LEU A 21 5.07 -7.96 -13.80
C LEU A 21 4.75 -6.99 -14.96
N HIS A 22 3.72 -7.26 -15.77
CA HIS A 22 3.45 -6.50 -17.00
C HIS A 22 2.63 -5.21 -16.82
N ASN A 23 2.31 -4.81 -15.59
CA ASN A 23 1.45 -3.64 -15.33
C ASN A 23 2.21 -2.30 -15.18
N CYS A 24 3.54 -2.28 -15.28
CA CYS A 24 4.31 -1.03 -15.17
C CYS A 24 4.38 -0.30 -16.53
N THR A 25 3.83 0.92 -16.60
CA THR A 25 3.87 1.75 -17.82
C THR A 25 4.71 3.02 -17.61
N PRO A 26 5.55 3.41 -18.59
CA PRO A 26 6.34 4.63 -18.46
C PRO A 26 5.46 5.88 -18.59
N VAL A 27 5.55 6.77 -17.60
CA VAL A 27 4.86 8.07 -17.62
C VAL A 27 5.66 9.08 -18.44
N LYS A 28 4.97 9.81 -19.33
CA LYS A 28 5.58 10.82 -20.20
C LYS A 28 6.17 11.97 -19.37
N PRO A 29 7.31 12.56 -19.75
CA PRO A 29 8.02 13.53 -18.92
C PRO A 29 7.17 14.71 -18.42
N TYR A 30 6.26 15.22 -19.25
CA TYR A 30 5.39 16.34 -18.90
C TYR A 30 4.25 15.97 -17.92
N GLN A 31 3.85 14.70 -17.86
CA GLN A 31 2.86 14.22 -16.88
C GLN A 31 3.47 14.04 -15.49
N ARG A 32 4.79 13.97 -15.40
CA ARG A 32 5.51 13.85 -14.12
C ARG A 32 5.35 15.09 -13.25
N ALA A 33 5.09 16.26 -13.82
CA ALA A 33 4.81 17.47 -13.05
C ALA A 33 3.57 17.31 -12.17
N TYR A 34 2.50 16.72 -12.72
CA TYR A 34 1.25 16.44 -11.99
C TYR A 34 1.42 15.32 -10.95
N LEU A 35 2.21 14.28 -11.27
CA LEU A 35 2.47 13.20 -10.32
C LEU A 35 3.31 13.64 -9.12
N ASN A 36 4.17 14.65 -9.30
CA ASN A 36 4.98 15.26 -8.24
C ASN A 36 4.24 16.37 -7.48
N ASP A 37 2.99 16.65 -7.84
CA ASP A 37 2.15 17.63 -7.14
C ASP A 37 1.99 17.22 -5.67
N ALA A 38 1.98 18.20 -4.78
CA ALA A 38 1.81 18.01 -3.35
C ALA A 38 0.52 17.24 -3.01
N ALA A 39 -0.53 17.39 -3.82
CA ALA A 39 -1.79 16.67 -3.69
C ALA A 39 -1.70 15.17 -4.08
N MET A 40 -0.75 14.79 -4.94
CA MET A 40 -0.56 13.39 -5.38
C MET A 40 0.56 12.67 -4.64
N ARG A 41 1.22 13.32 -3.68
CA ARG A 41 2.28 12.69 -2.88
C ARG A 41 1.71 11.54 -2.06
N PRO A 42 2.28 10.33 -2.14
CA PRO A 42 1.85 9.22 -1.31
C PRO A 42 2.11 9.53 0.16
N GLY A 43 1.06 9.40 0.98
CA GLY A 43 1.10 9.64 2.43
C GLY A 43 -0.05 10.53 2.89
N SER A 44 -0.38 10.45 4.17
CA SER A 44 -1.48 11.25 4.72
C SER A 44 -1.13 12.74 4.74
N THR A 45 -2.07 13.54 4.24
CA THR A 45 -1.96 14.99 4.28
C THR A 45 -2.01 15.50 5.73
N GLY A 46 -1.60 16.74 5.97
CA GLY A 46 -1.67 17.33 7.33
C GLY A 46 -3.08 17.33 7.92
N ILE A 47 -4.09 17.54 7.08
CA ILE A 47 -5.52 17.54 7.46
C ILE A 47 -5.97 16.12 7.81
N GLU A 48 -5.61 15.15 6.98
CA GLU A 48 -5.93 13.74 7.21
C GLU A 48 -5.24 13.17 8.46
N LYS A 49 -4.03 13.66 8.79
CA LYS A 49 -3.36 13.37 10.08
C LYS A 49 -4.11 13.95 11.28
N PHE A 50 -4.71 15.13 11.14
CA PHE A 50 -5.52 15.72 12.20
C PHE A 50 -6.82 14.94 12.39
N ASP A 51 -7.49 14.58 11.29
CA ASP A 51 -8.75 13.83 11.33
C ASP A 51 -8.56 12.43 11.94
N THR A 52 -7.55 11.69 11.45
CA THR A 52 -7.16 10.41 12.04
C THR A 52 -6.81 10.54 13.52
N ASN A 53 -6.18 11.63 13.96
CA ASN A 53 -5.90 11.88 15.37
C ASN A 53 -7.18 12.15 16.18
N VAL A 54 -8.16 12.90 15.65
CA VAL A 54 -9.47 13.10 16.30
C VAL A 54 -10.20 11.77 16.46
N HIS A 55 -10.24 10.95 15.42
CA HIS A 55 -10.80 9.61 15.45
C HIS A 55 -10.07 8.71 16.46
N SER A 56 -8.74 8.77 16.49
CA SER A 56 -7.91 7.97 17.41
C SER A 56 -8.16 8.35 18.87
N ILE A 57 -8.24 9.64 19.19
CA ILE A 57 -8.56 10.15 20.53
C ILE A 57 -10.00 9.76 20.93
N ARG A 58 -10.96 9.83 19.99
CA ARG A 58 -12.36 9.46 20.25
C ARG A 58 -12.55 7.96 20.48
N GLU A 59 -11.84 7.13 19.74
CA GLU A 59 -12.01 5.67 19.74
C GLU A 59 -11.06 4.96 20.72
N GLY A 60 -10.17 5.69 21.38
CA GLY A 60 -9.14 5.11 22.25
C GLY A 60 -8.15 4.22 21.48
N ALA A 61 -8.01 4.44 20.17
CA ALA A 61 -7.11 3.68 19.32
C ALA A 61 -5.66 4.07 19.67
N SER A 62 -4.98 3.16 20.37
CA SER A 62 -3.63 3.41 20.88
C SER A 62 -2.60 2.76 19.94
N GLY A 63 -1.88 3.59 19.18
CA GLY A 63 -0.63 3.19 18.52
C GLY A 63 -0.73 2.59 17.12
N GLY A 64 -1.19 3.36 16.14
CA GLY A 64 -1.13 2.95 14.72
C GLY A 64 -1.19 4.13 13.76
N GLY A 65 -0.13 4.95 13.68
CA GLY A 65 -0.08 6.00 12.66
C GLY A 65 1.00 7.07 12.85
N ASN A 66 1.94 7.11 11.91
CA ASN A 66 2.70 8.27 11.44
C ASN A 66 3.29 9.25 12.49
N GLY A 67 3.98 8.69 13.50
CA GLY A 67 5.13 9.38 14.11
C GLY A 67 4.88 10.29 15.32
N LYS A 68 3.80 10.10 16.08
CA LYS A 68 3.72 10.63 17.46
C LYS A 68 3.34 9.55 18.47
N THR A 69 4.30 9.32 19.36
CA THR A 69 4.26 8.47 20.56
C THR A 69 3.24 9.01 21.56
N SER A 70 2.04 8.44 21.62
CA SER A 70 1.26 8.49 22.86
C SER A 70 0.45 7.21 23.05
N GLY A 71 1.07 6.27 23.78
CA GLY A 71 0.36 5.44 24.75
C GLY A 71 -0.35 4.17 24.28
N GLY A 72 0.10 3.53 23.19
CA GLY A 72 -0.46 2.25 22.74
C GLY A 72 0.57 1.16 22.51
N CYS A 73 0.14 -0.10 22.60
CA CYS A 73 0.96 -1.27 22.31
C CYS A 73 1.27 -1.27 20.81
N GLY A 74 2.39 -0.63 20.44
CA GLY A 74 2.79 -0.38 19.06
C GLY A 74 3.15 -1.65 18.31
N CYS A 75 2.12 -2.36 17.83
CA CYS A 75 2.29 -3.46 16.89
C CYS A 75 2.48 -2.87 15.48
N ASN A 76 3.71 -2.98 14.97
CA ASN A 76 4.01 -3.04 13.54
C ASN A 76 3.84 -4.50 13.09
#